data_AF-A0A8S0YLR1-F1
#
_entry.id   AF-A0A8S0YLR1-F1
#
_cell.length_a   1.000
_cell.length_b   1.000
_cell.length_c   1.000
_cell.angle_alpha   90.00
_cell.angle_beta   90.00
_cell.angle_gamma   90.00
#
_symmetry.space_group_name_H-M   'P 1'
#
loop_
_entity.id
_entity.type
_entity.pdbx_description
1 polymer ?
#
loop_
_entity_poly.entity_id
_entity_poly.type
_entity_poly.pdbx_seq_one_letter_code
_entity_poly.pdbx_strand_id
1 'polypeptide(L)'
;MIMSSIHIVSRDLTALKTIKVYTKEDFDEMFVIPKRVLSLVGIRMTHNISDLQDKCWSLLYWLEMTNILVFLPTEFLSMVVTAINATSFREGAKMFRMIPCFGTVVLSVFKSMKIKTNRTTFENIHHELREMWKTGRVTEDEHRIISPVSKQLNYIIKGVMVIWSNIAWDMLFCVYIAHVTIQFKLLSQRVRGLIYVRVDQQLVASYPLAKVRQETTEDDNDVPNGTLQNEWEMAQQRELVNIVKTHHKLIRLTADMEAMFSLVLLVNFINSTTIICFCGFCCVVSIQTI
;
A
#
# COMPACT_ATOMS: atom_id res chain seq x y z
N MET A 1 -54.03 -35.24 25.65
CA MET A 1 -52.95 -35.07 26.67
C MET A 1 -51.61 -35.63 26.21
N ILE A 2 -51.55 -36.84 25.63
CA ILE A 2 -50.30 -37.50 25.22
C ILE A 2 -49.53 -36.76 24.10
N MET A 3 -50.21 -36.16 23.12
CA MET A 3 -49.55 -35.35 22.07
C MET A 3 -48.89 -34.06 22.60
N SER A 4 -49.40 -33.48 23.69
CA SER A 4 -48.80 -32.27 24.30
C SER A 4 -47.49 -32.63 25.02
N SER A 5 -47.48 -33.75 25.74
CA SER A 5 -46.29 -34.27 26.41
C SER A 5 -45.19 -34.71 25.43
N ILE A 6 -45.55 -35.28 24.27
CA ILE A 6 -44.57 -35.63 23.21
C ILE A 6 -43.97 -34.38 22.57
N HIS A 7 -44.75 -33.32 22.37
CA HIS A 7 -44.23 -32.06 21.81
C HIS A 7 -43.29 -31.32 22.77
N ILE A 8 -43.55 -31.38 24.08
CA ILE A 8 -42.69 -30.81 25.11
C ILE A 8 -41.38 -31.60 25.19
N VAL A 9 -41.46 -32.94 25.27
CA VAL A 9 -40.27 -33.81 25.30
C VAL A 9 -39.46 -33.72 24.00
N SER A 10 -40.11 -33.59 22.84
CA SER A 10 -39.43 -33.41 21.55
C SER A 10 -38.79 -32.03 21.40
N ARG A 11 -39.37 -30.96 21.97
CA ARG A 11 -38.74 -29.62 22.04
C ARG A 11 -37.54 -29.63 22.98
N ASP A 12 -37.63 -30.30 24.12
CA ASP A 12 -36.49 -30.47 25.03
C ASP A 12 -35.41 -31.36 24.42
N LEU A 13 -35.76 -32.39 23.64
CA LEU A 13 -34.80 -33.22 22.90
C LEU A 13 -34.14 -32.47 21.74
N THR A 14 -34.82 -31.50 21.11
CA THR A 14 -34.21 -30.63 20.09
C THR A 14 -33.39 -29.50 20.71
N ALA A 15 -33.76 -29.01 21.90
CA ALA A 15 -32.94 -28.09 22.70
C ALA A 15 -31.68 -28.76 23.27
N LEU A 16 -31.75 -30.05 23.61
CA LEU A 16 -30.58 -30.87 23.98
C LEU A 16 -29.70 -31.27 22.79
N LYS A 17 -30.13 -31.01 21.54
CA LYS A 17 -29.42 -31.43 20.32
C LYS A 17 -28.32 -30.46 19.87
N THR A 18 -28.12 -29.33 20.54
CA THR A 18 -27.02 -28.40 20.23
C THR A 18 -26.06 -28.25 21.39
N ILE A 19 -25.68 -29.35 22.04
CA ILE A 19 -24.49 -29.37 22.90
C ILE A 19 -23.27 -29.04 22.03
N LYS A 20 -22.98 -27.76 21.89
CA LYS A 20 -21.78 -27.28 21.20
C LYS A 20 -20.63 -27.41 22.17
N VAL A 21 -19.70 -28.26 21.76
CA VAL A 21 -18.45 -28.48 22.47
C VAL A 21 -17.47 -27.46 21.94
N TYR A 22 -17.01 -26.57 22.81
CA TYR A 22 -15.92 -25.67 22.51
C TYR A 22 -14.59 -26.34 22.87
N THR A 23 -13.61 -26.19 21.99
CA THR A 23 -12.26 -26.70 22.23
C THR A 23 -11.25 -25.55 22.26
N LYS A 24 -10.01 -25.83 22.68
CA LYS A 24 -8.96 -24.78 22.70
C LYS A 24 -8.56 -24.36 21.29
N GLU A 25 -8.80 -25.21 20.30
CA GLU A 25 -8.54 -24.97 18.89
C GLU A 25 -9.41 -23.83 18.34
N ASP A 26 -10.67 -23.72 18.78
CA ASP A 26 -11.56 -22.60 18.42
C ASP A 26 -11.00 -21.25 18.87
N PHE A 27 -10.33 -21.24 20.03
CA PHE A 27 -9.62 -20.06 20.53
C PHE A 27 -8.39 -19.76 19.69
N ASP A 28 -7.58 -20.79 19.40
CA ASP A 28 -6.36 -20.64 18.62
C ASP A 28 -6.65 -20.13 17.19
N GLU A 29 -7.75 -20.56 16.56
CA GLU A 29 -8.20 -20.13 15.23
C GLU A 29 -8.36 -18.60 15.14
N MET A 30 -8.92 -17.96 16.18
CA MET A 30 -9.12 -16.50 16.22
C MET A 30 -7.81 -15.72 16.15
N PHE A 31 -6.70 -16.31 16.59
CA PHE A 31 -5.39 -15.67 16.61
C PHE A 31 -4.47 -16.10 15.46
N VAL A 32 -4.87 -17.06 14.60
CA VAL A 32 -4.03 -17.52 13.47
C VAL A 32 -3.70 -16.37 12.53
N ILE A 33 -4.69 -15.56 12.14
CA ILE A 33 -4.51 -14.48 11.18
C ILE A 33 -3.60 -13.36 11.75
N PRO A 34 -3.85 -12.81 12.97
CA PRO A 34 -2.95 -11.84 13.58
C PRO A 34 -1.52 -12.37 13.78
N LYS A 35 -1.37 -13.64 14.23
CA LYS A 35 -0.04 -14.26 14.42
C LYS A 35 0.72 -14.38 13.10
N ARG A 36 0.06 -14.73 12.00
CA ARG A 36 0.70 -14.79 10.66
C ARG A 36 1.15 -13.42 10.18
N VAL A 37 0.36 -12.38 10.40
CA VAL A 37 0.75 -11.02 9.99
C VAL A 37 1.88 -10.47 10.85
N LEU A 38 1.85 -10.68 12.16
CA LEU A 38 2.99 -10.32 13.00
C LEU A 38 4.27 -11.05 12.55
N SER A 39 4.14 -12.34 12.17
CA SER A 39 5.25 -13.13 11.65
C SER A 39 5.81 -12.60 10.32
N LEU A 40 5.01 -11.94 9.48
CA LEU A 40 5.48 -11.29 8.25
C LEU A 40 6.38 -10.08 8.54
N VAL A 41 6.19 -9.43 9.70
CA VAL A 41 6.98 -8.27 10.17
C VAL A 41 8.13 -8.72 11.10
N GLY A 42 8.47 -10.02 11.08
CA GLY A 42 9.50 -10.59 11.94
C GLY A 42 9.16 -10.63 13.43
N ILE A 43 7.94 -10.29 13.85
CA ILE A 43 7.49 -10.30 15.25
C ILE A 43 6.74 -11.60 15.51
N ARG A 44 7.28 -12.50 16.33
CA ARG A 44 6.62 -13.77 16.67
C ARG A 44 6.27 -13.84 18.14
N MET A 45 5.05 -14.30 18.45
CA MET A 45 4.51 -14.33 19.81
C MET A 45 4.76 -15.63 20.59
N THR A 46 5.17 -16.73 19.95
CA THR A 46 5.32 -18.05 20.60
C THR A 46 6.77 -18.43 20.85
N HIS A 47 7.07 -19.02 22.02
CA HIS A 47 8.40 -19.47 22.46
C HIS A 47 8.86 -20.86 21.91
N ASN A 48 7.98 -21.65 21.31
CA ASN A 48 8.24 -23.09 21.12
C ASN A 48 9.00 -23.43 19.83
N ILE A 49 10.29 -23.08 19.74
CA ILE A 49 11.13 -23.27 18.54
C ILE A 49 12.62 -23.45 18.90
N SER A 50 13.38 -24.08 18.00
CA SER A 50 14.84 -24.20 18.05
C SER A 50 15.57 -22.83 18.09
N ASP A 51 16.68 -22.79 18.83
CA ASP A 51 17.50 -21.59 19.05
C ASP A 51 17.99 -20.92 17.75
N LEU A 52 18.21 -21.70 16.70
CA LEU A 52 18.65 -21.17 15.40
C LEU A 52 17.55 -20.37 14.70
N GLN A 53 16.30 -20.84 14.81
CA GLN A 53 15.16 -20.18 14.18
C GLN A 53 14.85 -18.87 14.91
N ASP A 54 14.90 -18.83 16.26
CA ASP A 54 14.70 -17.59 17.02
C ASP A 54 15.77 -16.53 16.69
N LYS A 55 17.05 -16.94 16.56
CA LYS A 55 18.12 -16.06 16.09
C LYS A 55 17.86 -15.50 14.69
N CYS A 56 17.44 -16.35 13.75
CA CYS A 56 17.13 -15.94 12.37
C CYS A 56 15.99 -14.91 12.34
N TRP A 57 14.90 -15.15 13.08
CA TRP A 57 13.77 -14.22 13.17
C TRP A 57 14.14 -12.91 13.88
N SER A 58 14.94 -12.98 14.94
CA SER A 58 15.43 -11.78 15.62
C SER A 58 16.32 -10.94 14.70
N LEU A 59 17.15 -11.58 13.87
CA LEU A 59 17.98 -10.90 12.87
C LEU A 59 17.14 -10.26 11.76
N LEU A 60 16.12 -10.97 11.24
CA LEU A 60 15.18 -10.42 10.27
C LEU A 60 14.47 -9.17 10.81
N TYR A 61 13.95 -9.24 12.03
CA TYR A 61 13.33 -8.09 12.69
C TYR A 61 14.30 -6.92 12.86
N TRP A 62 15.53 -7.17 13.32
CA TRP A 62 16.51 -6.11 13.51
C TRP A 62 16.92 -5.46 12.19
N LEU A 63 17.03 -6.25 11.12
CA LEU A 63 17.29 -5.73 9.77
C LEU A 63 16.17 -4.81 9.29
N GLU A 64 14.90 -5.22 9.46
CA GLU A 64 13.74 -4.39 9.11
C GLU A 64 13.70 -3.10 9.95
N MET A 65 13.96 -3.20 11.26
CA MET A 65 13.99 -2.03 12.15
C MET A 65 15.13 -1.07 11.83
N THR A 66 16.32 -1.57 11.51
CA THR A 66 17.45 -0.74 11.09
C THR A 66 17.14 -0.02 9.78
N ASN A 67 16.49 -0.69 8.82
CA ASN A 67 16.08 -0.06 7.56
C ASN A 67 15.13 1.12 7.79
N ILE A 68 14.09 0.92 8.63
CA ILE A 68 13.14 2.00 8.98
C ILE A 68 13.85 3.13 9.73
N LEU A 69 14.75 2.80 10.67
CA LEU A 69 15.47 3.79 11.46
C LEU A 69 16.43 4.63 10.60
N VAL A 70 17.04 4.04 9.57
CA VAL A 70 17.90 4.76 8.61
C VAL A 70 17.09 5.71 7.73
N PHE A 71 15.86 5.34 7.37
CA PHE A 71 15.00 6.17 6.52
C PHE A 71 14.39 7.37 7.27
N LEU A 72 14.20 7.25 8.58
CA LEU A 72 13.53 8.26 9.40
C LEU A 72 14.25 9.63 9.44
N PRO A 73 15.59 9.70 9.59
CA PRO A 73 16.33 10.95 9.44
C PRO A 73 16.22 11.57 8.05
N THR A 74 16.17 10.75 6.99
CA THR A 74 16.07 11.26 5.61
C THR A 74 14.75 11.99 5.39
N GLU A 75 13.64 11.41 5.84
CA GLU A 75 12.33 12.05 5.81
C GLU A 75 12.27 13.32 6.68
N PHE A 76 12.87 13.26 7.87
CA PHE A 76 12.94 14.42 8.76
C PHE A 76 13.74 15.57 8.13
N LEU A 77 14.90 15.29 7.53
CA LEU A 77 15.71 16.29 6.83
C LEU A 77 14.96 16.87 5.63
N SER A 78 14.27 16.04 4.85
CA SER A 78 13.44 16.50 3.72
C SER A 78 12.35 17.48 4.18
N MET A 79 11.69 17.18 5.31
CA MET A 79 10.70 18.06 5.91
C MET A 79 11.32 19.37 6.42
N VAL A 80 12.47 19.32 7.09
CA VAL A 80 13.17 20.51 7.61
C VAL A 80 13.64 21.41 6.45
N VAL A 81 14.24 20.84 5.41
CA VAL A 81 14.67 21.58 4.22
C VAL A 81 13.47 22.22 3.52
N THR A 82 12.34 21.52 3.43
CA THR A 82 11.10 22.06 2.88
C THR A 82 10.57 23.22 3.73
N ALA A 83 10.68 23.15 5.05
CA ALA A 83 10.25 24.21 5.96
C ALA A 83 11.13 25.47 5.84
N ILE A 84 12.46 25.31 5.74
CA ILE A 84 13.41 26.44 5.61
C ILE A 84 13.25 27.12 4.25
N ASN A 85 13.04 26.35 3.17
CA ASN A 85 12.92 26.87 1.82
C ASN A 85 11.49 27.32 1.44
N ALA A 86 10.52 27.19 2.35
CA ALA A 86 9.13 27.54 2.09
C ALA A 86 8.93 29.07 2.09
N THR A 87 8.98 29.67 0.90
CA THR A 87 8.68 31.10 0.71
C THR A 87 7.21 31.35 0.34
N SER A 88 6.44 30.31 -0.01
CA SER A 88 5.05 30.39 -0.46
C SER A 88 4.14 29.45 0.34
N PHE A 89 2.89 29.87 0.57
CA PHE A 89 1.85 29.08 1.26
C PHE A 89 1.64 27.68 0.64
N ARG A 90 1.79 27.56 -0.69
CA ARG A 90 1.67 26.28 -1.41
C ARG A 90 2.77 25.28 -1.03
N GLU A 91 3.98 25.77 -0.79
CA GLU A 91 5.12 24.96 -0.38
C GLU A 91 5.01 24.57 1.11
N GLY A 92 4.52 25.49 1.95
CA GLY A 92 4.14 25.19 3.34
C GLY A 92 3.04 24.12 3.45
N ALA A 93 2.07 24.09 2.52
CA ALA A 93 1.04 23.05 2.47
C ALA A 93 1.56 21.65 2.07
N LYS A 94 2.79 21.53 1.52
CA LYS A 94 3.43 20.23 1.30
C LYS A 94 3.93 19.63 2.60
N MET A 95 4.46 20.45 3.51
CA MET A 95 4.89 20.03 4.85
C MET A 95 3.74 19.38 5.64
N PHE A 96 2.57 20.04 5.69
CA PHE A 96 1.40 19.51 6.41
C PHE A 96 0.90 18.17 5.87
N ARG A 97 1.17 17.86 4.60
CA ARG A 97 0.84 16.57 3.99
C ARG A 97 1.84 15.46 4.32
N MET A 98 3.08 15.80 4.66
CA MET A 98 4.13 14.84 5.00
C MET A 98 4.17 14.49 6.51
N ILE A 99 3.68 15.38 7.38
CA ILE A 99 3.67 15.18 8.85
C ILE A 99 2.96 13.88 9.28
N PRO A 100 1.77 13.51 8.76
CA PRO A 100 1.11 12.28 9.16
C PRO A 100 1.93 11.03 8.83
N CYS A 101 2.61 11.01 7.68
CA CYS A 101 3.47 9.90 7.27
C CYS A 101 4.61 9.71 8.28
N PHE A 102 5.35 10.79 8.60
CA PHE A 102 6.40 10.74 9.61
C PHE A 102 5.88 10.27 10.98
N GLY A 103 4.76 10.85 11.45
CA GLY A 103 4.16 10.48 12.73
C GLY A 103 3.74 9.01 12.80
N THR A 104 3.16 8.47 11.72
CA THR A 104 2.77 7.06 11.65
C THR A 104 3.98 6.11 11.68
N VAL A 105 5.08 6.46 11.01
CA VAL A 105 6.33 5.67 11.04
C VAL A 105 6.96 5.66 12.43
N VAL A 106 7.00 6.81 13.11
CA VAL A 106 7.46 6.90 14.50
C VAL A 106 6.62 6.01 15.40
N LEU A 107 5.28 6.10 15.30
CA LEU A 107 4.37 5.28 16.09
C LEU A 107 4.51 3.77 15.80
N SER A 108 4.74 3.37 14.55
CA SER A 108 4.96 1.95 14.23
C SER A 108 6.25 1.43 14.87
N VAL A 109 7.33 2.22 14.86
CA VAL A 109 8.60 1.89 15.53
C VAL A 109 8.38 1.71 17.04
N PHE A 110 7.72 2.67 17.70
CA PHE A 110 7.43 2.59 19.13
C PHE A 110 6.58 1.38 19.50
N LYS A 111 5.49 1.13 18.76
CA LYS A 111 4.62 -0.04 19.00
C LYS A 111 5.38 -1.35 18.80
N SER A 112 6.16 -1.46 17.74
CA SER A 112 6.97 -2.63 17.42
C SER A 112 7.99 -2.94 18.52
N MET A 113 8.75 -1.92 18.95
CA MET A 113 9.70 -2.05 20.05
C MET A 113 9.02 -2.47 21.35
N LYS A 114 7.87 -1.86 21.68
CA LYS A 114 7.10 -2.23 22.88
C LYS A 114 6.61 -3.67 22.84
N ILE A 115 6.13 -4.16 21.70
CA ILE A 115 5.70 -5.56 21.54
C ILE A 115 6.90 -6.50 21.74
N LYS A 116 8.08 -6.16 21.21
CA LYS A 116 9.30 -6.97 21.39
C LYS A 116 9.80 -6.97 22.84
N THR A 117 9.85 -5.80 23.50
CA THR A 117 10.28 -5.69 24.90
C THR A 117 9.32 -6.41 25.85
N ASN A 118 8.01 -6.30 25.62
CA ASN A 118 6.98 -6.89 26.47
C ASN A 118 6.47 -8.25 25.94
N ARG A 119 7.26 -8.93 25.11
CA ARG A 119 6.87 -10.19 24.45
C ARG A 119 6.39 -11.25 25.43
N THR A 120 7.11 -11.43 26.54
CA THR A 120 6.78 -12.38 27.61
C THR A 120 5.43 -12.06 28.24
N THR A 121 5.13 -10.78 28.47
CA THR A 121 3.83 -10.35 29.00
C THR A 121 2.69 -10.66 28.02
N PHE A 122 2.89 -10.42 26.73
CA PHE A 122 1.87 -10.76 25.72
C PHE A 122 1.64 -12.27 25.62
N GLU A 123 2.70 -13.07 25.72
CA GLU A 123 2.59 -14.54 25.72
C GLU A 123 1.87 -15.04 26.97
N ASN A 124 2.16 -14.48 28.15
CA ASN A 124 1.46 -14.79 29.39
C ASN A 124 -0.03 -14.43 29.31
N ILE A 125 -0.37 -13.22 28.84
CA ILE A 125 -1.77 -12.82 28.65
C ILE A 125 -2.48 -13.77 27.68
N HIS A 126 -1.82 -14.16 26.59
CA HIS A 126 -2.40 -15.11 25.64
C HIS A 126 -2.62 -16.49 26.28
N HIS A 127 -1.67 -16.97 27.08
CA HIS A 127 -1.77 -18.24 27.80
C HIS A 127 -2.90 -18.21 28.83
N GLU A 128 -2.95 -17.18 29.66
CA GLU A 128 -4.01 -16.97 30.66
C GLU A 128 -5.39 -16.90 30.00
N LEU A 129 -5.52 -16.15 28.89
CA LEU A 129 -6.77 -16.10 28.12
C LEU A 129 -7.16 -17.46 27.53
N ARG A 130 -6.18 -18.24 27.06
CA ARG A 130 -6.39 -19.60 26.54
C ARG A 130 -6.79 -20.59 27.63
N GLU A 131 -6.29 -20.41 28.86
CA GLU A 131 -6.65 -21.22 30.01
C GLU A 131 -8.01 -20.86 30.59
N MET A 132 -8.38 -19.58 30.58
CA MET A 132 -9.72 -19.11 30.92
C MET A 132 -10.78 -19.50 29.89
N TRP A 133 -10.36 -19.97 28.70
CA TRP A 133 -11.30 -20.44 27.68
C TRP A 133 -12.00 -21.72 28.13
N LYS A 134 -13.33 -21.66 28.20
CA LYS A 134 -14.15 -22.81 28.58
C LYS A 134 -13.98 -23.92 27.55
N THR A 135 -13.62 -25.11 28.02
CA THR A 135 -13.47 -26.31 27.21
C THR A 135 -14.53 -27.33 27.59
N GLY A 136 -15.13 -27.97 26.59
CA GLY A 136 -16.19 -28.96 26.81
C GLY A 136 -17.59 -28.43 26.51
N ARG A 137 -18.59 -28.98 27.21
CA ARG A 137 -20.02 -28.68 26.99
C ARG A 137 -20.34 -27.32 27.62
N VAL A 138 -20.78 -26.39 26.78
CA VAL A 138 -21.13 -25.02 27.20
C VAL A 138 -22.66 -24.91 27.24
N THR A 139 -23.20 -24.18 28.22
CA THR A 139 -24.65 -23.93 28.31
C THR A 139 -25.11 -23.04 27.15
N GLU A 140 -26.39 -23.14 26.76
CA GLU A 140 -26.93 -22.34 25.65
C GLU A 140 -26.80 -20.82 25.89
N ASP A 141 -26.92 -20.37 27.14
CA ASP A 141 -26.72 -18.95 27.50
C ASP A 141 -25.29 -18.47 27.26
N GLU A 142 -24.30 -19.30 27.57
CA GLU A 142 -22.89 -19.00 27.34
C GLU A 142 -22.53 -19.06 25.85
N HIS A 143 -23.07 -20.03 25.13
CA HIS A 143 -22.92 -20.13 23.67
C HIS A 143 -23.46 -18.87 22.97
N ARG A 144 -24.62 -18.36 23.43
CA ARG A 144 -25.25 -17.15 22.90
C ARG A 144 -24.39 -15.91 23.07
N ILE A 145 -23.49 -15.87 24.05
CA ILE A 145 -22.56 -14.75 24.28
C ILE A 145 -21.26 -14.94 23.48
N ILE A 146 -20.68 -16.14 23.49
CA ILE A 146 -19.37 -16.40 22.87
C ILE A 146 -19.46 -16.39 21.35
N SER A 147 -20.50 -16.99 20.77
CA SER A 147 -20.58 -17.14 19.32
C SER A 147 -20.65 -15.82 18.56
N PRO A 148 -21.47 -14.82 18.96
CA PRO A 148 -21.50 -13.53 18.28
C PRO A 148 -20.18 -12.79 18.36
N VAL A 149 -19.54 -12.75 19.54
CA VAL A 149 -18.28 -12.04 19.76
C VAL A 149 -17.15 -12.65 18.92
N SER A 150 -17.01 -13.97 18.93
CA SER A 150 -16.00 -14.66 18.11
C SER A 150 -16.20 -14.42 16.61
N LYS A 151 -17.45 -14.47 16.13
CA LYS A 151 -17.78 -14.17 14.72
C LYS A 151 -17.50 -12.71 14.36
N GLN A 152 -17.89 -11.77 15.22
CA GLN A 152 -17.62 -10.35 15.02
C GLN A 152 -16.12 -10.06 14.98
N LEU A 153 -15.34 -10.64 15.91
CA LEU A 153 -13.89 -10.49 15.93
C LEU A 153 -13.23 -11.03 14.65
N ASN A 154 -13.61 -12.23 14.24
CA ASN A 154 -13.11 -12.82 12.98
C ASN A 154 -13.50 -11.99 11.75
N TYR A 155 -14.71 -11.42 11.73
CA TYR A 155 -15.15 -10.53 10.66
C TYR A 155 -14.32 -9.25 10.63
N ILE A 156 -14.07 -8.63 11.79
CA ILE A 156 -13.23 -7.42 11.90
C ILE A 156 -11.81 -7.70 11.42
N ILE A 157 -11.18 -8.78 11.90
CA ILE A 157 -9.80 -9.14 11.52
C ILE A 157 -9.70 -9.41 10.01
N LYS A 158 -10.63 -10.19 9.45
CA LYS A 158 -10.68 -10.45 8.00
C LYS A 158 -10.95 -9.16 7.21
N GLY A 159 -11.83 -8.28 7.71
CA GLY A 159 -12.10 -6.97 7.11
C GLY A 159 -10.85 -6.09 7.02
N VAL A 160 -10.07 -6.00 8.11
CA VAL A 160 -8.80 -5.26 8.13
C VAL A 160 -7.79 -5.82 7.12
N MET A 161 -7.70 -7.15 6.96
CA MET A 161 -6.84 -7.77 5.95
C MET A 161 -7.24 -7.38 4.53
N VAL A 162 -8.53 -7.44 4.22
CA VAL A 162 -9.05 -7.05 2.90
C VAL A 162 -8.75 -5.59 2.60
N ILE A 163 -8.91 -4.71 3.59
CA ILE A 163 -8.58 -3.28 3.45
C ILE A 163 -7.09 -3.10 3.13
N TRP A 164 -6.19 -3.77 3.86
CA TRP A 164 -4.76 -3.70 3.56
C TRP A 164 -4.40 -4.24 2.18
N SER A 165 -4.98 -5.36 1.76
CA SER A 165 -4.77 -5.88 0.41
C SER A 165 -5.26 -4.91 -0.66
N ASN A 166 -6.40 -4.24 -0.43
CA ASN A 166 -6.92 -3.23 -1.35
C ASN A 166 -5.97 -2.02 -1.46
N ILE A 167 -5.51 -1.48 -0.33
CA ILE A 167 -4.56 -0.36 -0.30
C ILE A 167 -3.23 -0.75 -1.00
N ALA A 168 -2.74 -1.97 -0.80
CA ALA A 168 -1.53 -2.44 -1.46
C ALA A 168 -1.70 -2.49 -2.98
N TRP A 169 -2.88 -2.88 -3.47
CA TRP A 169 -3.22 -2.91 -4.89
C TRP A 169 -3.27 -1.50 -5.49
N ASP A 170 -3.90 -0.55 -4.79
CA ASP A 170 -3.94 0.86 -5.19
C ASP A 170 -2.54 1.48 -5.26
N MET A 171 -1.66 1.15 -4.29
CA MET A 171 -0.27 1.60 -4.29
C MET A 171 0.50 1.04 -5.48
N LEU A 172 0.36 -0.24 -5.76
CA LEU A 172 0.99 -0.88 -6.92
C LEU A 172 0.55 -0.21 -8.23
N PHE A 173 -0.75 0.08 -8.35
CA PHE A 173 -1.31 0.80 -9.49
C PHE A 173 -0.72 2.21 -9.64
N CYS A 174 -0.64 2.97 -8.55
CA CYS A 174 -0.03 4.31 -8.54
C CYS A 174 1.44 4.26 -9.01
N VAL A 175 2.19 3.25 -8.55
CA VAL A 175 3.58 3.03 -8.97
C VAL A 175 3.66 2.75 -10.46
N TYR A 176 2.79 1.90 -11.02
CA TYR A 176 2.80 1.65 -12.46
C TYR A 176 2.47 2.89 -13.29
N ILE A 177 1.45 3.68 -12.91
CA ILE A 177 1.15 4.95 -13.59
C ILE A 177 2.33 5.91 -13.50
N ALA A 178 2.97 6.02 -12.33
CA ALA A 178 4.13 6.87 -12.16
C ALA A 178 5.27 6.45 -13.10
N HIS A 179 5.54 5.15 -13.20
CA HIS A 179 6.54 4.61 -14.13
C HIS A 179 6.21 4.91 -15.60
N VAL A 180 4.97 4.69 -16.03
CA VAL A 180 4.53 5.03 -17.39
C VAL A 180 4.68 6.53 -17.66
N THR A 181 4.31 7.38 -16.70
CA THR A 181 4.46 8.83 -16.80
C THR A 181 5.93 9.25 -16.93
N ILE A 182 6.83 8.61 -16.17
CA ILE A 182 8.28 8.83 -16.29
C ILE A 182 8.76 8.46 -17.71
N GLN A 183 8.32 7.33 -18.26
CA GLN A 183 8.72 6.92 -19.61
C GLN A 183 8.22 7.90 -20.68
N PHE A 184 7.00 8.43 -20.56
CA PHE A 184 6.51 9.48 -21.45
C PHE A 184 7.33 10.77 -21.32
N LYS A 185 7.74 11.16 -20.11
CA LYS A 185 8.62 12.33 -19.90
C LYS A 185 9.99 12.14 -20.54
N LEU A 186 10.61 10.97 -20.35
CA LEU A 186 11.89 10.64 -20.97
C LEU A 186 11.79 10.62 -22.50
N LEU A 187 10.71 10.06 -23.04
CA LEU A 187 10.43 10.07 -24.47
C LEU A 187 10.27 11.51 -24.97
N SER A 188 9.50 12.34 -24.27
CA SER A 188 9.34 13.76 -24.63
C SER A 188 10.67 14.51 -24.63
N GLN A 189 11.55 14.23 -23.67
CA GLN A 189 12.88 14.83 -23.63
C GLN A 189 13.76 14.37 -24.80
N ARG A 190 13.71 13.08 -25.17
CA ARG A 190 14.42 12.56 -26.37
C ARG A 190 13.89 13.14 -27.67
N VAL A 191 12.57 13.28 -27.81
CA VAL A 191 11.96 13.95 -28.97
C VAL A 191 12.42 15.40 -29.09
N ARG A 192 12.51 16.13 -27.96
CA ARG A 192 13.07 17.50 -27.97
C ARG A 192 14.55 17.53 -28.35
N GLY A 193 15.33 16.52 -27.95
CA GLY A 193 16.73 16.38 -28.37
C GLY A 193 16.89 16.03 -29.85
N LEU A 194 15.97 15.25 -30.42
CA LEU A 194 16.00 14.82 -31.81
C LEU A 194 15.47 15.89 -32.79
N ILE A 195 14.47 16.69 -32.38
CA ILE A 195 14.03 17.90 -33.11
C ILE A 195 15.00 19.06 -32.81
N TYR A 196 16.30 18.79 -32.88
CA TYR A 196 17.30 19.83 -33.06
C TYR A 196 17.39 20.11 -34.55
N VAL A 197 16.62 21.09 -35.00
CA VAL A 197 16.58 21.54 -36.40
C VAL A 197 17.93 22.19 -36.72
N ARG A 198 18.67 21.68 -37.71
CA ARG A 198 19.76 22.47 -38.32
C ARG A 198 19.15 23.80 -38.76
N VAL A 199 19.77 24.93 -38.39
CA VAL A 199 19.40 26.22 -38.98
C VAL A 199 19.93 26.23 -40.42
N ASP A 200 19.22 25.52 -41.28
CA ASP A 200 19.24 25.79 -42.70
C ASP A 200 18.63 27.20 -42.86
N GLN A 201 18.95 27.93 -43.93
CA GLN A 201 18.50 29.32 -44.15
C GLN A 201 16.97 29.56 -44.13
N GLN A 202 16.15 28.58 -43.75
CA GLN A 202 14.70 28.67 -43.52
C GLN A 202 14.29 29.01 -42.08
N LEU A 203 15.18 28.99 -41.07
CA LEU A 203 14.83 29.35 -39.69
C LEU A 203 15.34 30.75 -39.31
N VAL A 204 14.43 31.68 -39.02
CA VAL A 204 14.76 33.07 -38.63
C VAL A 204 15.45 33.07 -37.27
N ALA A 205 16.59 33.75 -37.16
CA ALA A 205 17.45 33.82 -35.96
C ALA A 205 16.76 34.36 -34.68
N SER A 206 15.55 34.92 -34.80
CA SER A 206 14.73 35.39 -33.68
C SER A 206 14.10 34.25 -32.88
N TYR A 207 14.16 33.00 -33.35
CA TYR A 207 13.59 31.86 -32.65
C TYR A 207 14.52 31.35 -31.53
N PRO A 208 13.99 31.02 -30.33
CA PRO A 208 14.80 30.60 -29.18
C PRO A 208 15.64 29.34 -29.41
N LEU A 209 15.29 28.52 -30.42
CA LEU A 209 16.03 27.33 -30.83
C LEU A 209 17.37 27.65 -31.52
N ALA A 210 17.53 28.84 -32.13
CA ALA A 210 18.77 29.24 -32.80
C ALA A 210 19.88 29.67 -31.81
N LYS A 211 19.52 30.15 -30.61
CA LYS A 211 20.47 30.62 -29.59
C LYS A 211 21.36 29.51 -29.02
N VAL A 212 20.87 28.27 -28.96
CA VAL A 212 21.61 27.11 -28.42
C VAL A 212 22.84 26.77 -29.27
N ARG A 213 22.88 27.18 -30.55
CA ARG A 213 24.02 26.95 -31.45
C ARG A 213 25.21 27.88 -31.17
N GLN A 214 24.95 29.13 -30.76
CA GLN A 214 26.01 30.14 -30.72
C GLN A 214 27.09 29.80 -29.67
N GLU A 215 26.71 29.09 -28.61
CA GLU A 215 27.64 28.66 -27.55
C GLU A 215 28.46 27.41 -27.92
N THR A 216 28.07 26.63 -28.94
CA THR A 216 28.76 25.37 -29.31
C THR A 216 29.59 25.49 -30.59
N THR A 217 29.40 26.55 -31.40
CA THR A 217 30.07 26.67 -32.71
C THR A 217 31.45 27.34 -32.64
N GLU A 218 31.92 27.76 -31.46
CA GLU A 218 33.28 28.30 -31.32
C GLU A 218 34.37 27.20 -31.33
N ASP A 219 34.01 25.91 -31.25
CA ASP A 219 34.98 24.81 -31.10
C ASP A 219 35.12 23.86 -32.31
N ASP A 220 34.40 24.07 -33.43
CA ASP A 220 34.38 23.07 -34.52
C ASP A 220 34.55 23.70 -35.92
N ASN A 221 35.80 23.81 -36.35
CA ASN A 221 36.21 24.27 -37.69
C ASN A 221 36.39 23.11 -38.71
N ASP A 222 35.94 21.89 -38.42
CA ASP A 222 36.07 20.75 -39.34
C ASP A 222 34.76 20.47 -40.10
N VAL A 223 34.76 20.76 -41.41
CA VAL A 223 33.69 20.38 -42.34
C VAL A 223 33.77 18.87 -42.60
N PRO A 224 32.74 18.07 -42.27
CA PRO A 224 32.85 16.62 -42.38
C PRO A 224 32.65 16.11 -43.81
N ASN A 225 33.49 15.16 -44.22
CA ASN A 225 33.42 14.40 -45.48
C ASN A 225 32.03 13.76 -45.70
N GLY A 226 31.59 13.64 -46.95
CA GLY A 226 30.27 13.10 -47.33
C GLY A 226 29.94 11.68 -46.82
N THR A 227 30.95 10.88 -46.47
CA THR A 227 30.77 9.58 -45.78
C THR A 227 30.29 9.73 -44.33
N LEU A 228 30.81 10.71 -43.59
CA LEU A 228 30.34 11.02 -42.22
C LEU A 228 28.91 11.56 -42.27
N GLN A 229 28.54 12.21 -43.38
CA GLN A 229 27.21 12.77 -43.55
C GLN A 229 26.13 11.67 -43.59
N ASN A 230 26.39 10.59 -44.32
CA ASN A 230 25.43 9.48 -44.42
C ASN A 230 25.31 8.68 -43.12
N GLU A 231 26.36 8.64 -42.29
CA GLU A 231 26.35 7.93 -41.00
C GLU A 231 25.47 8.64 -39.95
N TRP A 232 25.47 9.98 -39.90
CA TRP A 232 24.59 10.70 -38.97
C TRP A 232 23.12 10.64 -39.39
N GLU A 233 22.82 10.66 -40.70
CA GLU A 233 21.45 10.49 -41.21
C GLU A 233 20.88 9.13 -40.80
N MET A 234 21.69 8.08 -40.98
CA MET A 234 21.33 6.73 -40.56
C MET A 234 21.17 6.61 -39.04
N ALA A 235 21.98 7.30 -38.24
CA ALA A 235 21.87 7.31 -36.79
C ALA A 235 20.58 8.03 -36.31
N GLN A 236 20.27 9.20 -36.86
CA GLN A 236 19.05 9.94 -36.56
C GLN A 236 17.79 9.18 -36.98
N GLN A 237 17.81 8.53 -38.14
CA GLN A 237 16.69 7.71 -38.61
C GLN A 237 16.47 6.50 -37.68
N ARG A 238 17.54 5.85 -37.21
CA ARG A 238 17.44 4.75 -36.22
C ARG A 238 16.85 5.24 -34.90
N GLU A 239 17.25 6.42 -34.44
CA GLU A 239 16.73 7.00 -33.20
C GLU A 239 15.25 7.36 -33.31
N LEU A 240 14.83 7.98 -34.42
CA LEU A 240 13.43 8.28 -34.70
C LEU A 240 12.57 7.01 -34.71
N VAL A 241 13.03 5.96 -35.41
CA VAL A 241 12.34 4.67 -35.44
C VAL A 241 12.23 4.06 -34.04
N ASN A 242 13.27 4.20 -33.20
CA ASN A 242 13.25 3.72 -31.83
C ASN A 242 12.27 4.50 -30.94
N ILE A 243 12.22 5.83 -31.09
CA ILE A 243 11.26 6.70 -30.41
C ILE A 243 9.83 6.32 -30.78
N VAL A 244 9.53 6.18 -32.07
CA VAL A 244 8.19 5.80 -32.54
C VAL A 244 7.79 4.41 -32.03
N LYS A 245 8.70 3.43 -32.09
CA LYS A 245 8.46 2.08 -31.52
C LYS A 245 8.22 2.14 -30.01
N THR A 246 8.97 2.95 -29.28
CA THR A 246 8.81 3.11 -27.83
C THR A 246 7.49 3.80 -27.48
N HIS A 247 7.12 4.86 -28.19
CA HIS A 247 5.85 5.53 -28.02
C HIS A 247 4.66 4.60 -28.26
N HIS A 248 4.70 3.83 -29.34
CA HIS A 248 3.63 2.89 -29.67
C HIS A 248 3.51 1.77 -28.61
N LYS A 249 4.64 1.28 -28.08
CA LYS A 249 4.66 0.34 -26.95
C LYS A 249 4.06 0.97 -25.69
N LEU A 250 4.37 2.22 -25.39
CA LEU A 250 3.83 2.92 -24.22
C LEU A 250 2.31 3.12 -24.33
N ILE A 251 1.81 3.55 -25.50
CA ILE A 251 0.36 3.68 -25.74
C ILE A 251 -0.34 2.34 -25.52
N ARG A 252 0.19 1.27 -26.09
CA ARG A 252 -0.37 -0.07 -25.90
C ARG A 252 -0.38 -0.48 -24.42
N LEU A 253 0.73 -0.28 -23.71
CA LEU A 253 0.83 -0.59 -22.28
C LEU A 253 -0.17 0.22 -21.44
N THR A 254 -0.35 1.51 -21.76
CA THR A 254 -1.34 2.35 -21.09
C THR A 254 -2.77 1.87 -21.36
N ALA A 255 -3.08 1.45 -22.59
CA ALA A 255 -4.39 0.88 -22.91
C ALA A 255 -4.66 -0.45 -22.17
N ASP A 256 -3.65 -1.32 -22.10
CA ASP A 256 -3.74 -2.58 -21.34
C ASP A 256 -3.96 -2.30 -19.84
N MET A 257 -3.25 -1.31 -19.27
CA MET A 257 -3.45 -0.89 -17.88
C MET A 257 -4.84 -0.29 -17.65
N GLU A 258 -5.31 0.59 -18.53
CA GLU A 258 -6.64 1.17 -18.44
C GLU A 258 -7.72 0.08 -18.41
N ALA A 259 -7.62 -0.92 -19.30
CA ALA A 259 -8.56 -2.04 -19.32
C ALA A 259 -8.56 -2.86 -18.02
N MET A 260 -7.38 -3.08 -17.41
CA MET A 260 -7.28 -3.81 -16.14
C MET A 260 -7.87 -3.04 -14.96
N PHE A 261 -7.68 -1.72 -14.90
CA PHE A 261 -7.98 -0.93 -13.69
C PHE A 261 -9.27 -0.12 -13.77
N SER A 262 -9.79 0.15 -14.98
CA SER A 262 -10.97 1.02 -15.17
C SER A 262 -12.18 0.60 -14.34
N LEU A 263 -12.54 -0.68 -14.38
CA LEU A 263 -13.68 -1.20 -13.61
C LEU A 263 -13.44 -1.12 -12.09
N VAL A 264 -12.23 -1.47 -11.63
CA VAL A 264 -11.88 -1.46 -10.21
C VAL A 264 -11.94 -0.04 -9.65
N LEU A 265 -11.40 0.93 -10.38
CA LEU A 265 -11.45 2.35 -10.00
C LEU A 265 -12.88 2.89 -10.00
N LEU A 266 -13.71 2.50 -10.97
CA LEU A 266 -15.11 2.91 -11.03
C LEU A 266 -15.88 2.41 -9.81
N VAL A 267 -15.72 1.13 -9.46
CA VAL A 267 -16.37 0.55 -8.28
C VAL A 267 -15.87 1.23 -7.00
N ASN A 268 -14.56 1.48 -6.88
CA ASN A 268 -13.99 2.19 -5.74
C ASN A 268 -14.54 3.63 -5.61
N PHE A 269 -14.69 4.33 -6.73
CA PHE A 269 -15.25 5.69 -6.78
C PHE A 269 -16.72 5.72 -6.37
N ILE A 270 -17.55 4.80 -6.88
CA ILE A 270 -18.97 4.71 -6.52
C ILE A 270 -19.11 4.36 -5.03
N ASN A 271 -18.32 3.42 -4.54
CA ASN A 271 -18.33 3.02 -3.13
C ASN A 271 -17.93 4.19 -2.21
N SER A 272 -16.83 4.86 -2.54
CA SER A 272 -16.36 6.02 -1.77
C SER A 272 -17.38 7.16 -1.75
N THR A 273 -18.00 7.47 -2.90
CA THR A 273 -19.05 8.50 -2.98
C THR A 273 -20.24 8.13 -2.11
N THR A 274 -20.68 6.87 -2.18
CA THR A 274 -21.80 6.36 -1.39
C THR A 274 -21.53 6.45 0.12
N ILE A 275 -20.34 6.02 0.56
CA ILE A 275 -19.92 6.09 1.96
C ILE A 275 -19.85 7.54 2.45
N ILE A 276 -19.26 8.46 1.67
CA ILE A 276 -19.17 9.87 2.04
C ILE A 276 -20.56 10.49 2.17
N CYS A 277 -21.49 10.17 1.27
CA CYS A 277 -22.88 10.64 1.35
C CYS A 277 -23.58 10.14 2.63
N PHE A 278 -23.44 8.86 2.97
CA PHE A 278 -24.02 8.31 4.21
C PHE A 278 -23.37 8.88 5.47
N CYS A 279 -22.04 9.01 5.50
CA CYS A 279 -21.33 9.65 6.60
C CYS A 279 -21.80 11.10 6.79
N GLY A 280 -21.96 11.86 5.71
CA GLY A 280 -22.49 13.23 5.75
C GLY A 280 -23.92 13.29 6.32
N PHE A 281 -24.80 12.38 5.89
CA PHE A 281 -26.15 12.26 6.43
C PHE A 281 -26.15 11.96 7.93
N CYS A 282 -25.36 10.98 8.38
CA CYS A 282 -25.23 10.64 9.79
C CYS A 282 -24.71 11.83 10.64
N CYS A 283 -23.78 12.63 10.11
CA CYS A 283 -23.30 13.83 10.79
C CYS A 283 -24.41 14.87 10.97
N VAL A 284 -25.22 15.14 9.95
CA VAL A 284 -26.34 16.10 10.02
C VAL A 284 -27.39 15.64 11.03
N VAL A 285 -27.79 14.37 10.98
CA VAL A 285 -28.76 13.80 11.93
C VAL A 285 -28.23 13.86 13.37
N SER A 286 -26.94 13.56 13.56
CA SER A 286 -26.31 13.62 14.89
C SER A 286 -26.30 15.04 15.45
N ILE A 287 -26.03 16.04 14.61
CA ILE A 287 -26.06 17.47 15.00
C ILE A 287 -27.48 17.89 15.39
N GLN A 288 -28.51 17.39 14.70
CA GLN A 288 -29.89 17.75 14.99
C GLN A 288 -30.48 17.03 16.22
N THR A 289 -29.80 16.01 16.73
CA THR A 289 -30.21 15.25 17.93
C THR A 289 -29.62 15.84 19.22
N ILE A 290 -28.66 16.76 19.12
CA ILE A 290 -28.05 17.51 20.24
C ILE A 290 -28.74 18.86 20.38
#